data_AF-F6H633-F1
#
_entry.id   AF-F6H633-F1
#
_cell.length_a   1.000
_cell.length_b   1.000
_cell.length_c   1.000
_cell.angle_alpha   90.00
_cell.angle_beta   90.00
_cell.angle_gamma   90.00
#
_symmetry.space_group_name_H-M   'P 1'
#
loop_
_entity.id
_entity.type
_entity.pdbx_description
1 polymer ?
#
loop_
_entity_poly.entity_id
_entity_poly.type
_entity_poly.pdbx_seq_one_letter_code
_entity_poly.pdbx_strand_id
1 'polypeptide(L)' 'MVAEIAWNPEVWEDPLVFKPERFLTGDGVEAFDVTGSKEIKMMPFGAGRRVCPGNGLGIFHLEYFVAI' A
#
# COMPACT_ATOMS: atom_id res chain seq x y z
N MET A 1 0.77 14.75 -9.04
CA MET A 1 -0.54 14.21 -8.63
C MET A 1 -0.34 12.93 -7.82
N VAL A 2 -1.26 12.52 -6.92
CA VAL A 2 -1.06 11.34 -6.04
C VAL A 2 -0.70 10.06 -6.80
N ALA A 3 -1.27 9.88 -8.00
CA ALA A 3 -0.96 8.74 -8.87
C ALA A 3 0.49 8.71 -9.37
N GLU A 4 1.17 9.84 -9.49
CA GLU A 4 2.57 9.91 -9.97
C GLU A 4 3.54 9.21 -9.00
N ILE A 5 3.26 9.23 -7.70
CA ILE A 5 4.08 8.54 -6.70
C ILE A 5 3.96 7.03 -6.87
N ALA A 6 2.73 6.54 -7.07
CA ALA A 6 2.46 5.12 -7.29
C ALA A 6 3.00 4.60 -8.63
N TRP A 7 3.22 5.50 -9.60
CA TRP A 7 3.76 5.16 -10.92
C TRP A 7 5.22 5.57 -11.15
N ASN A 8 5.91 6.04 -10.11
CA ASN A 8 7.29 6.48 -10.25
C ASN A 8 8.22 5.26 -10.49
N PRO A 9 8.90 5.16 -11.66
CA PRO A 9 9.80 4.06 -11.96
C PRO A 9 11.07 4.03 -11.09
N GLU A 10 11.43 5.15 -10.46
CA GLU A 10 12.55 5.21 -9.50
C GLU A 10 12.20 4.56 -8.15
N VAL A 11 10.91 4.47 -7.82
CA VAL A 11 10.39 3.87 -6.58
C VAL A 11 9.89 2.45 -6.82
N TRP A 12 9.27 2.20 -7.97
CA TRP A 12 8.62 0.95 -8.32
C TRP A 12 9.16 0.41 -9.65
N GLU A 13 9.79 -0.76 -9.64
CA GLU A 13 10.16 -1.47 -10.87
C GLU A 13 8.90 -1.87 -11.65
N ASP A 14 8.79 -1.56 -12.94
CA ASP A 14 7.60 -1.80 -13.78
C ASP A 14 6.29 -1.28 -13.16
N PRO A 15 6.16 0.03 -12.91
CA PRO A 15 5.07 0.60 -12.09
C PRO A 15 3.66 0.34 -12.64
N LEU A 16 3.55 0.14 -13.96
CA LEU A 16 2.27 -0.11 -14.64
C LEU A 16 1.87 -1.59 -14.67
N VAL A 17 2.76 -2.50 -14.25
CA VAL A 17 2.49 -3.93 -14.19
C VAL A 17 1.95 -4.28 -12.80
N PHE A 18 0.85 -5.03 -12.77
CA PHE A 18 0.32 -5.61 -11.53
C PHE A 18 1.26 -6.72 -11.04
N LYS A 19 2.02 -6.44 -9.97
CA LYS A 19 2.94 -7.39 -9.30
C LYS A 19 2.61 -7.45 -7.80
N PRO A 20 1.68 -8.31 -7.35
CA PRO A 20 1.26 -8.38 -5.94
C PRO A 20 2.41 -8.80 -5.00
N GLU A 21 3.39 -9.53 -5.52
CA GLU A 21 4.56 -10.01 -4.78
C GLU A 21 5.39 -8.88 -4.17
N ARG A 22 5.31 -7.65 -4.72
CA ARG A 22 5.93 -6.44 -4.17
C ARG A 22 5.51 -6.14 -2.73
N PHE A 23 4.31 -6.59 -2.36
CA PHE A 23 3.71 -6.34 -1.06
C PHE A 23 3.77 -7.58 -0.14
N LEU A 24 4.37 -8.67 -0.60
CA LEU A 24 4.42 -9.97 0.09
C LEU A 24 5.76 -10.24 0.82
N THR A 25 6.61 -9.23 1.07
CA THR A 25 8.00 -9.43 1.49
C THR A 25 8.17 -10.24 2.80
N GLY A 26 8.57 -11.51 2.64
CA GLY A 26 9.71 -12.17 3.32
C GLY A 26 9.61 -12.50 4.82
N ASP A 27 9.60 -13.79 5.14
CA ASP A 27 9.94 -14.41 6.43
C ASP A 27 9.25 -13.87 7.70
N GLY A 28 8.04 -13.31 7.55
CA GLY A 28 7.12 -13.09 8.67
C GLY A 28 7.40 -11.88 9.57
N VAL A 29 8.17 -10.86 9.13
CA VAL A 29 8.53 -9.74 10.03
C VAL A 29 8.12 -8.34 9.57
N GLU A 30 7.92 -8.02 8.29
CA GLU A 30 7.52 -6.63 7.93
C GLU A 30 6.51 -6.60 6.78
N ALA A 31 5.23 -6.42 7.12
CA ALA A 31 4.18 -6.08 6.17
C ALA A 31 4.50 -4.73 5.51
N PHE A 32 4.22 -4.62 4.20
CA PHE A 32 4.40 -3.35 3.49
C PHE A 32 3.63 -2.21 4.17
N ASP A 33 4.29 -1.07 4.39
CA ASP A 33 3.69 0.08 5.08
C ASP A 33 2.69 0.83 4.18
N VAL A 34 1.45 0.36 4.18
CA VAL A 34 0.31 1.02 3.52
C VAL A 34 -0.04 2.39 4.13
N THR A 35 0.38 2.65 5.38
CA THR A 35 0.05 3.90 6.09
C THR A 35 0.97 5.05 5.70
N GLY A 36 2.12 4.75 5.09
CA GLY A 36 3.14 5.74 4.73
C GLY A 36 3.78 6.41 5.95
N SER A 37 3.83 5.70 7.08
CA SER A 37 4.39 6.17 8.36
C SER A 37 5.92 6.14 8.39
N LYS A 38 6.53 5.13 7.76
CA LYS A 38 7.97 4.97 7.61
C LYS A 38 8.47 5.72 6.37
N GLU A 39 7.82 5.46 5.24
CA GLU A 39 8.15 6.07 3.95
C GLU A 39 6.90 6.08 3.07
N ILE A 40 6.63 7.20 2.39
CA ILE A 40 5.47 7.31 1.50
C ILE A 40 5.86 6.83 0.10
N LYS A 41 5.64 5.54 -0.17
CA LYS A 41 5.74 4.96 -1.52
C LYS A 41 4.41 4.91 -2.28
N MET A 42 3.31 5.01 -1.53
CA MET A 42 1.93 5.14 -2.03
C MET A 42 1.03 5.70 -0.92
N MET A 43 -0.16 6.19 -1.27
CA MET A 43 -1.13 6.75 -0.31
C MET A 43 -2.58 6.35 -0.69
N PRO A 44 -2.92 5.05 -0.72
CA PRO A 44 -4.26 4.60 -1.13
C PRO A 44 -5.38 5.14 -0.20
N PHE A 45 -5.03 5.39 1.06
CA PHE A 45 -5.92 5.95 2.08
C PHE A 45 -5.51 7.36 2.50
N GLY A 46 -4.63 8.04 1.76
CA GLY A 46 -3.96 9.26 2.24
C GLY A 46 -2.84 8.97 3.24
N ALA A 47 -2.27 10.03 3.85
CA ALA A 47 -1.18 9.93 4.82
C ALA A 47 -1.22 11.07 5.86
N GLY A 48 -0.48 10.88 6.96
CA GLY A 48 -0.35 11.88 8.04
C GLY A 48 -1.69 12.26 8.66
N ARG A 49 -1.89 13.56 8.98
CA ARG A 49 -3.12 14.06 9.61
C ARG A 49 -4.37 13.95 8.73
N ARG A 50 -4.22 13.64 7.44
CA ARG A 50 -5.30 13.52 6.45
C ARG A 50 -5.48 12.08 5.96
N VAL A 51 -4.96 11.10 6.70
CA VAL A 51 -5.22 9.68 6.43
C VAL A 51 -6.69 9.35 6.67
N CYS A 52 -7.23 8.43 5.89
CA CYS A 52 -8.57 7.88 6.08
C CYS A 52 -8.67 7.27 7.49
N PRO A 53 -9.59 7.74 8.35
CA PRO A 53 -9.75 7.17 9.69
C PRO A 53 -10.25 5.72 9.66
N GLY A 54 -10.82 5.28 8.54
CA GLY A 54 -11.31 3.91 8.33
C GLY A 54 -10.32 2.98 7.62
N ASN A 55 -9.03 3.32 7.49
CA ASN A 55 -8.08 2.51 6.71
C ASN A 55 -8.00 1.05 7.19
N GLY A 56 -7.96 0.81 8.51
CA GLY A 56 -7.90 -0.53 9.09
C GLY A 56 -9.17 -1.33 8.83
N LEU A 57 -10.35 -0.69 8.90
CA LEU A 57 -11.61 -1.33 8.54
C LEU A 57 -11.67 -1.68 7.05
N GLY A 58 -11.10 -0.82 6.19
CA GLY A 58 -11.01 -1.07 4.76
C GLY A 58 -10.13 -2.27 4.44
N ILE A 59 -8.93 -2.34 5.05
CA ILE A 59 -8.03 -3.50 4.90
C ILE A 59 -8.70 -4.78 5.43
N PHE A 60 -9.30 -4.73 6.62
CA PHE A 60 -9.98 -5.88 7.21
C PHE A 60 -11.09 -6.43 6.30
N HIS A 61 -11.89 -5.56 5.68
CA HIS A 61 -12.91 -6.00 4.73
C HIS A 61 -12.33 -6.61 3.45
N LEU A 62 -11.22 -6.08 2.93
CA LEU A 62 -10.55 -6.65 1.76
C LEU A 62 -9.99 -8.03 2.07
N GLU A 63 -9.36 -8.20 3.23
CA GLU A 63 -8.86 -9.51 3.71
C GLU A 63 -10.01 -10.51 3.87
N TYR A 64 -11.12 -10.11 4.49
CA TYR A 64 -12.29 -10.97 4.64
C TYR A 64 -12.90 -11.34 3.29
N PHE A 65 -12.98 -10.39 2.35
CA PHE A 65 -13.50 -10.63 1.01
C PHE A 65 -12.67 -11.64 0.22
N VAL A 66 -11.34 -11.62 0.37
CA VAL A 66 -10.41 -12.56 -0.30
C VAL A 66 -10.38 -13.93 0.40
N ALA A 67 -10.68 -13.99 1.69
CA ALA A 67 -10.69 -15.23 2.46
C ALA A 67 -11.88 -16.16 2.15
N ILE A 68 -12.91 -15.66 1.45
CA ILE A 68 -14.07 -16.41 0.97
C ILE A 68 -13.83 -16.90 -0.46
#